data_AF-A0A938JUB0-F1
#
_entry.id   AF-A0A938JUB0-F1
#
_cell.length_a   1.000
_cell.length_b   1.000
_cell.length_c   1.000
_cell.angle_alpha   90.00
_cell.angle_beta   90.00
_cell.angle_gamma   90.00
#
_symmetry.space_group_name_H-M   'P 1'
#
loop_
_entity.id
_entity.type
_entity.pdbx_description
1 polymer ?
#
loop_
_entity_poly.entity_id
_entity_poly.type
_entity_poly.pdbx_seq_one_letter_code
_entity_poly.pdbx_strand_id
1 'polypeptide(L)'
;MSERQRWVRNASLVGLFAACAWSFILVVSAALGFAWVLPRVAGGQLEELPLSLRIVYGVFSVVFIAVAWLGWRMWRDGGAVGARIKRYSLGVIVLYSVSTVVNALSQSELERWNAVAA
;
A
#
# COMPACT_ATOMS: atom_id res chain seq x y z
N MET A 1 -27.17 7.97 7.67
CA MET A 1 -26.24 6.85 7.45
C MET A 1 -26.65 5.72 8.39
N SER A 2 -26.93 4.53 7.87
CA SER A 2 -27.34 3.38 8.68
C SER A 2 -26.19 2.85 9.53
N GLU A 3 -26.50 2.06 10.56
CA GLU A 3 -25.50 1.46 11.44
C GLU A 3 -24.52 0.58 10.65
N ARG A 4 -25.04 -0.26 9.73
CA ARG A 4 -24.24 -1.08 8.81
C ARG A 4 -23.27 -0.23 7.98
N GLN A 5 -23.72 0.92 7.45
CA GLN A 5 -22.86 1.82 6.68
C GLN A 5 -21.74 2.42 7.53
N ARG A 6 -22.02 2.74 8.80
CA ARG A 6 -21.00 3.25 9.75
C ARG A 6 -19.94 2.19 10.04
N TRP A 7 -20.37 0.95 10.29
CA TRP A 7 -19.48 -0.19 10.53
C TRP A 7 -18.56 -0.44 9.35
N VAL A 8 -19.12 -0.57 8.14
CA VAL A 8 -18.32 -0.77 6.93
C VAL A 8 -17.32 0.38 6.75
N ARG A 9 -17.76 1.63 6.89
CA ARG A 9 -16.88 2.80 6.73
C ARG A 9 -15.71 2.79 7.71
N ASN A 10 -15.94 2.43 8.97
CA ASN A 10 -14.89 2.35 9.98
C ASN A 10 -13.95 1.16 9.74
N ALA A 11 -14.51 -0.02 9.42
CA ALA A 11 -13.73 -1.21 9.11
C ALA A 11 -12.83 -1.00 7.88
N SER A 12 -13.34 -0.33 6.84
CA SER A 12 -12.54 0.02 5.66
C SER A 12 -11.38 0.96 5.99
N LEU A 13 -11.58 1.93 6.89
CA LEU A 13 -10.48 2.82 7.31
C LEU A 13 -9.42 2.07 8.12
N VAL A 14 -9.84 1.19 9.04
CA VAL A 14 -8.90 0.36 9.82
C VAL A 14 -8.11 -0.57 8.89
N GLY A 15 -8.79 -1.25 7.97
CA GLY A 15 -8.14 -2.10 6.96
C GLY A 15 -7.15 -1.32 6.11
N LEU A 16 -7.52 -0.13 5.64
CA LEU A 16 -6.63 0.75 4.89
C LEU A 16 -5.38 1.12 5.70
N PHE A 17 -5.52 1.50 6.97
CA PHE A 17 -4.37 1.86 7.79
C PHE A 17 -3.46 0.66 8.07
N ALA A 18 -4.01 -0.53 8.31
CA ALA A 18 -3.23 -1.74 8.47
C ALA A 18 -2.44 -2.07 7.20
N ALA A 19 -3.09 -2.02 6.03
CA ALA A 19 -2.47 -2.21 4.72
C ALA A 19 -1.36 -1.20 4.44
N CYS A 20 -1.64 0.09 4.65
CA CYS A 20 -0.65 1.16 4.48
C CYS A 20 0.52 1.02 5.47
N ALA A 21 0.27 0.65 6.73
CA ALA A 21 1.32 0.48 7.72
C ALA A 21 2.26 -0.68 7.36
N TRP A 22 1.70 -1.84 6.98
CA TRP A 22 2.49 -2.98 6.53
C TRP A 22 3.32 -2.62 5.30
N SER A 23 2.68 -2.04 4.28
CA SER A 23 3.37 -1.66 3.06
C SER A 23 4.44 -0.60 3.29
N PHE A 24 4.19 0.36 4.19
CA PHE A 24 5.16 1.38 4.60
C PHE A 24 6.39 0.76 5.26
N ILE A 25 6.20 -0.21 6.17
CA ILE A 25 7.32 -0.94 6.81
C ILE A 25 8.18 -1.64 5.75
N LEU A 26 7.55 -2.29 4.76
CA LEU A 26 8.28 -2.95 3.67
C LEU A 26 9.08 -1.95 2.83
N VAL A 27 8.44 -0.89 2.31
CA VAL A 27 9.13 0.02 1.40
C VAL A 27 10.17 0.90 2.10
N VAL A 28 9.97 1.27 3.38
CA VAL A 28 11.00 1.95 4.16
C VAL A 28 12.17 1.03 4.42
N SER A 29 11.91 -0.23 4.80
CA SER A 29 12.99 -1.20 5.00
C SER A 29 13.77 -1.47 3.71
N ALA A 30 13.08 -1.53 2.57
CA ALA A 30 13.70 -1.65 1.26
C ALA A 30 14.55 -0.42 0.91
N ALA A 31 14.04 0.79 1.15
CA ALA A 31 14.79 2.02 0.95
C ALA A 31 16.04 2.10 1.84
N LEU A 32 15.95 1.65 3.09
CA LEU A 32 17.07 1.56 4.04
C LEU A 32 18.00 0.38 3.77
N GLY A 33 17.65 -0.53 2.86
CA GLY A 33 18.50 -1.65 2.45
C GLY A 33 18.57 -2.77 3.48
N PHE A 34 17.53 -2.98 4.28
CA PHE A 34 17.53 -4.06 5.26
C PHE A 34 17.34 -5.44 4.59
N ALA A 35 18.21 -6.38 4.89
CA ALA A 35 18.22 -7.70 4.25
C ALA A 35 16.91 -8.50 4.42
N TRP A 36 16.21 -8.33 5.55
CA TRP A 36 14.98 -9.10 5.85
C TRP A 36 13.84 -8.84 4.85
N VAL A 37 13.89 -7.72 4.13
CA VAL A 37 12.84 -7.29 3.21
C VAL A 37 13.06 -7.80 1.77
N LEU A 38 14.28 -8.19 1.41
CA LEU A 38 14.65 -8.72 0.09
C LEU A 38 13.70 -9.82 -0.42
N PRO A 39 13.34 -10.85 0.38
CA PRO A 39 12.43 -11.88 -0.09
C PRO A 39 10.98 -11.41 -0.29
N ARG A 40 10.63 -10.21 0.20
CA ARG A 40 9.30 -9.61 0.10
C ARG A 40 9.17 -8.55 -0.99
N VAL A 41 10.27 -8.03 -1.56
CA VAL A 41 10.20 -6.93 -2.53
C VAL A 41 10.93 -7.21 -3.85
N ALA A 42 11.71 -8.29 -3.89
CA ALA A 42 12.45 -8.72 -5.09
C ALA A 42 12.48 -10.25 -5.21
N GLY A 43 11.52 -10.94 -4.60
CA GLY A 43 11.38 -12.39 -4.63
C GLY A 43 12.58 -13.15 -4.03
N GLY A 44 13.47 -12.44 -3.32
CA GLY A 44 14.74 -12.99 -2.84
C GLY A 44 15.78 -13.21 -3.94
N GLN A 45 15.58 -12.65 -5.13
CA GLN A 45 16.47 -12.81 -6.29
C GLN A 45 17.74 -11.96 -6.17
N LEU A 46 17.70 -10.94 -5.31
CA LEU A 46 18.81 -10.02 -5.08
C LEU A 46 19.43 -10.28 -3.71
N GLU A 47 20.75 -10.29 -3.66
CA GLU A 47 21.52 -10.31 -2.41
C GLU A 47 21.51 -8.92 -1.73
N GLU A 48 21.39 -7.86 -2.53
CA GLU A 48 21.26 -6.48 -2.07
C GLU A 48 20.40 -5.64 -3.03
N LEU A 49 19.71 -4.62 -2.51
CA LEU A 49 18.94 -3.71 -3.35
C LEU A 49 19.86 -2.64 -3.96
N PRO A 50 19.95 -2.52 -5.30
CA PRO A 50 20.67 -1.44 -5.93
C PRO A 50 20.08 -0.09 -5.52
N LEU A 51 20.93 0.94 -5.44
CA LEU A 51 20.54 2.28 -4.98
C LEU A 51 19.33 2.84 -5.73
N SER A 52 19.22 2.57 -7.04
CA SER A 52 18.08 2.97 -7.86
C SER A 52 16.74 2.44 -7.33
N LEU A 53 16.68 1.14 -6.99
CA LEU A 53 15.48 0.53 -6.41
C LEU A 53 15.19 1.07 -5.01
N ARG A 54 16.24 1.31 -4.21
CA ARG A 54 16.08 1.91 -2.88
C ARG A 54 15.45 3.30 -2.95
N ILE A 55 15.84 4.12 -3.93
CA ILE A 55 15.22 5.44 -4.16
C ILE A 55 13.75 5.26 -4.56
N VAL A 56 13.43 4.33 -5.46
CA VAL A 56 12.05 4.03 -5.87
C VAL A 56 11.19 3.63 -4.67
N TYR A 57 11.69 2.75 -3.79
CA TYR A 57 11.00 2.38 -2.56
C TYR A 57 10.85 3.56 -1.59
N GLY A 58 11.84 4.46 -1.53
CA GLY A 58 11.74 5.72 -0.81
C GLY A 58 10.58 6.59 -1.30
N VAL A 59 10.38 6.70 -2.62
CA VAL A 59 9.23 7.41 -3.20
C VAL A 59 7.91 6.73 -2.82
N PHE A 60 7.86 5.39 -2.87
CA PHE A 60 6.66 4.67 -2.45
C PHE A 60 6.30 4.90 -0.98
N SER A 61 7.27 5.10 -0.09
CA SER A 61 6.98 5.43 1.32
C SER A 61 6.13 6.70 1.45
N VAL A 62 6.42 7.73 0.64
CA VAL A 62 5.64 8.98 0.58
C VAL A 62 4.25 8.73 0.00
N VAL A 63 4.14 7.86 -1.01
CA VAL A 63 2.85 7.47 -1.59
C VAL A 63 1.94 6.80 -0.55
N PHE A 64 2.45 5.87 0.27
CA PHE A 64 1.64 5.22 1.31
C PHE A 64 1.15 6.21 2.38
N ILE A 65 1.97 7.20 2.75
CA ILE A 65 1.55 8.30 3.63
C ILE A 65 0.43 9.10 2.99
N ALA A 66 0.56 9.45 1.70
CA ALA A 66 -0.46 10.19 0.97
C ALA A 66 -1.78 9.42 0.85
N VAL A 67 -1.73 8.10 0.63
CA VAL A 67 -2.90 7.21 0.57
C VAL A 67 -3.59 7.12 1.93
N ALA A 68 -2.84 6.92 3.01
CA ALA A 68 -3.37 6.91 4.37
C ALA A 68 -4.06 8.25 4.73
N TRP A 69 -3.41 9.37 4.39
CA TRP A 69 -3.98 10.71 4.58
C TRP A 69 -5.26 10.92 3.76
N LEU A 70 -5.27 10.46 2.50
CA LEU A 70 -6.44 10.57 1.63
C LEU A 70 -7.62 9.77 2.17
N GLY A 71 -7.40 8.53 2.60
CA GLY A 71 -8.41 7.68 3.20
C GLY A 71 -8.99 8.27 4.48
N TRP A 72 -8.13 8.79 5.37
CA TRP A 72 -8.56 9.51 6.56
C TRP A 72 -9.41 10.73 6.22
N ARG A 73 -8.97 11.54 5.25
CA ARG A 73 -9.71 12.71 4.80
C ARG A 73 -11.08 12.34 4.24
N MET A 74 -11.15 11.30 3.40
CA MET A 74 -12.42 10.78 2.86
C MET A 74 -13.34 10.27 3.96
N TRP A 75 -12.81 9.60 4.98
CA TRP A 75 -13.59 9.14 6.13
C TRP A 75 -14.14 10.32 6.96
N ARG A 76 -13.28 11.31 7.24
CA ARG A 76 -13.62 12.51 8.03
C ARG A 76 -14.67 13.36 7.33
N ASP A 77 -14.52 13.59 6.04
CA ASP A 77 -15.38 14.46 5.24
C ASP A 77 -16.64 13.70 4.74
N GLY A 78 -16.89 12.49 5.22
CA GLY A 78 -18.07 11.69 4.86
C GLY A 78 -18.14 11.29 3.38
N GLY A 79 -16.99 11.22 2.71
CA GLY A 79 -16.89 10.93 1.28
C GLY A 79 -17.16 12.13 0.37
N ALA A 80 -17.40 13.32 0.92
CA ALA A 80 -17.55 14.55 0.14
C ALA A 80 -16.18 15.03 -0.35
N VAL A 81 -15.74 14.51 -1.50
CA VAL A 81 -14.46 14.87 -2.11
C VAL A 81 -14.64 15.36 -3.53
N GLY A 82 -13.92 16.43 -3.89
CA GLY A 82 -13.99 17.04 -5.22
C GLY A 82 -13.50 16.11 -6.34
N ALA A 83 -13.88 16.42 -7.58
CA ALA A 83 -13.59 15.58 -8.76
C ALA A 83 -12.10 15.20 -8.95
N ARG A 84 -11.19 16.08 -8.52
CA ARG A 84 -9.74 15.83 -8.57
C ARG A 84 -9.33 14.68 -7.64
N ILE A 85 -9.87 14.62 -6.42
CA ILE A 85 -9.59 13.54 -5.47
C ILE A 85 -10.13 12.21 -6.00
N LYS A 86 -11.32 12.20 -6.60
CA LYS A 86 -11.91 11.00 -7.21
C LYS A 86 -10.97 10.35 -8.26
N ARG A 87 -10.31 11.18 -9.09
CA ARG A 87 -9.34 10.68 -10.08
C ARG A 87 -8.11 10.06 -9.42
N TYR A 88 -7.56 10.68 -8.38
CA TYR A 88 -6.44 10.12 -7.64
C TYR A 88 -6.82 8.82 -6.93
N SER A 89 -7.98 8.75 -6.28
CA SER A 89 -8.47 7.53 -5.66
C SER A 89 -8.60 6.38 -6.66
N LEU A 90 -9.10 6.66 -7.88
CA LEU A 90 -9.20 5.64 -8.93
C LEU A 90 -7.81 5.15 -9.36
N GLY A 91 -6.86 6.06 -9.54
CA GLY A 91 -5.47 5.69 -9.88
C GLY A 91 -4.83 4.82 -8.80
N VAL A 92 -5.03 5.14 -7.52
CA VAL A 92 -4.56 4.33 -6.38
C VAL A 92 -5.20 2.95 -6.39
N ILE A 93 -6.53 2.86 -6.60
CA ILE A 93 -7.24 1.57 -6.67
C ILE A 93 -6.68 0.70 -7.80
N VAL A 94 -6.47 1.28 -8.99
CA VAL A 94 -5.91 0.55 -10.13
C VAL A 94 -4.49 0.07 -9.82
N LEU A 95 -3.64 0.96 -9.30
CA LEU A 95 -2.25 0.63 -8.94
C LEU A 95 -2.18 -0.51 -7.92
N TYR A 96 -2.99 -0.44 -6.86
CA TYR A 96 -3.05 -1.49 -5.84
C TYR A 96 -3.59 -2.79 -6.41
N SER A 97 -4.65 -2.74 -7.21
CA SER A 97 -5.21 -3.94 -7.84
C SER A 97 -4.18 -4.67 -8.71
N VAL A 98 -3.39 -3.92 -9.49
CA VAL A 98 -2.28 -4.48 -10.28
C VAL A 98 -1.20 -5.05 -9.36
N SER A 99 -0.82 -4.32 -8.31
CA SER A 99 0.17 -4.78 -7.32
C SER A 99 -0.27 -6.09 -6.66
N THR A 100 -1.52 -6.20 -6.22
CA THR A 100 -2.09 -7.40 -5.59
C THR A 100 -2.03 -8.59 -6.55
N VAL A 101 -2.37 -8.40 -7.83
CA VAL A 101 -2.26 -9.46 -8.85
C VAL A 101 -0.81 -9.88 -9.05
N VAL A 102 0.13 -8.94 -9.19
CA VAL A 102 1.56 -9.25 -9.37
C VAL A 102 2.11 -10.02 -8.17
N ASN A 103 1.80 -9.58 -6.94
CA ASN A 103 2.24 -10.25 -5.71
C ASN A 103 1.60 -11.64 -5.58
N ALA A 104 0.32 -11.79 -5.91
CA ALA A 104 -0.39 -13.08 -5.84
C ALA A 104 0.16 -14.11 -6.84
N LEU A 105 0.61 -13.66 -8.01
CA LEU A 105 1.23 -14.50 -9.04
C LEU A 105 2.73 -14.74 -8.81
N SER A 106 3.33 -14.15 -7.75
CA SER A 106 4.75 -14.34 -7.48
C SER A 106 5.07 -15.79 -7.09
N GLN A 107 6.24 -16.24 -7.55
CA GLN A 107 6.81 -17.53 -7.16
C GLN A 107 7.31 -17.51 -5.70
N SER A 108 7.65 -16.34 -5.15
CA SER A 108 8.03 -16.18 -3.74
C SER A 108 6.81 -16.28 -2.82
N GLU A 109 6.87 -17.19 -1.85
CA GLU A 109 5.82 -17.31 -0.83
C GLU A 109 5.65 -16.02 -0.03
N LEU A 110 6.77 -15.35 0.28
CA LEU A 110 6.75 -14.11 1.06
C LEU A 110 6.19 -12.92 0.27
N GLU A 111 6.31 -12.91 -1.05
CA GLU A 111 5.65 -11.89 -1.89
C GLU A 111 4.15 -12.14 -2.02
N ARG A 112 3.72 -13.41 -2.12
CA ARG A 112 2.28 -13.75 -2.11
C ARG A 112 1.59 -13.24 -0.85
N TRP A 113 2.29 -13.24 0.28
CA TRP A 113 1.77 -12.66 1.52
C TRP A 113 1.55 -11.15 1.46
N ASN A 114 2.26 -10.40 0.60
CA ASN A 114 1.97 -8.99 0.41
C ASN A 114 0.61 -8.77 -0.26
N ALA A 115 0.14 -9.69 -1.10
CA ALA A 115 -1.16 -9.58 -1.77
C ALA A 115 -2.33 -9.58 -0.76
N VAL A 116 -2.16 -10.17 0.41
CA VAL A 116 -3.18 -10.15 1.48
C VAL A 116 -3.27 -8.78 2.14
N ALA A 117 -2.14 -8.05 2.19
CA ALA A 117 -2.03 -6.76 2.82
C ALA A 117 -2.10 -5.57 1.85
N ALA A 118 -2.10 -5.83 0.54
CA ALA A 118 -2.21 -4.84 -0.54
C ALA A 118 -3.66 -4.76 -1.03
#